data_AF-A0A382G5S3-F1
#
_entry.id   AF-A0A382G5S3-F1
#
_cell.length_a   1.000
_cell.length_b   1.000
_cell.length_c   1.000
_cell.angle_alpha   90.00
_cell.angle_beta   90.00
_cell.angle_gamma   90.00
#
_symmetry.space_group_name_H-M   'P 1'
#
loop_
_entity.id
_entity.type
_entity.pdbx_description
1 polymer ?
#
loop_
_entity_poly.entity_id
_entity_poly.type
_entity_poly.pdbx_seq_one_letter_code
_entity_poly.pdbx_strand_id
1 'polypeptide(L)'
;EITVPTIAATVSIPVLSTPTPQVSIRQPTTPVPNAKVQSPTPAAISTHKQPIGGAPPTPPPPPPPPPPPPPDSNTKLDMRDAQKMYPPDLVTGVLSGLIEWPADFNECIRKSVSEAKLDMFKTDVGSISGKDKDAAALCLLSGEIANPGSTDYLKEESGFADHSTGRKGSSESGMPAKGIDPNLIAQAQELFGGELYGNMTSNILEGSATSPEGFDECIADSLGADRLLEIRSEVVAEPRDRDQALVCLFSLGYQPEELILSSIPVESVSPVYEYGDIISRSGPFVSGQDADIVLGAIGFNNTGGPLLFNHPSGIATDGVKLLMADSYNNRVLIWNKLPNGNEVPDIVLGQDDFYTNAPGIGRSNLNWPKSVATDGQKVVVTDTYNDRILIWNEFPSANGEKADIVLQGVERRVNDTWDPINDRDLSLEGKSNLLWPWGVWTDGTRLAITSTLQSGVLIWNTFPTRDDQPADIYLTGNGDMGTPRHITSDGKSLIVGDHNAKIE
;
A
#
# COMPACT_ATOMS: atom_id res chain seq x y z
N GLU A 1 11.36 13.72 18.42
CA GLU A 1 11.50 12.82 17.26
C GLU A 1 10.32 11.88 17.28
N ILE A 2 9.43 11.98 16.30
CA ILE A 2 8.25 11.12 16.17
C ILE A 2 8.59 10.15 15.03
N THR A 3 8.87 8.91 15.39
CA THR A 3 9.16 7.83 14.45
C THR A 3 7.82 7.28 13.95
N VAL A 4 7.56 7.40 12.65
CA VAL A 4 6.41 6.79 11.97
C VAL A 4 6.86 5.43 11.43
N PRO A 5 6.16 4.31 11.69
CA PRO A 5 6.54 3.00 11.20
C PRO A 5 6.09 2.80 9.74
N THR A 6 6.91 2.09 8.95
CA THR A 6 6.60 1.62 7.60
C THR A 6 6.37 0.10 7.68
N ILE A 7 5.28 -0.41 7.11
CA ILE A 7 5.01 -1.86 7.04
C ILE A 7 5.34 -2.35 5.63
N ALA A 8 6.08 -3.46 5.51
CA ALA A 8 6.35 -4.14 4.26
C ALA A 8 5.67 -5.52 4.27
N ALA A 9 4.85 -5.80 3.26
CA ALA A 9 4.30 -7.13 3.01
C ALA A 9 5.20 -7.88 2.03
N THR A 10 5.48 -9.17 2.30
CA THR A 10 6.28 -10.03 1.42
C THR A 10 5.50 -11.30 1.10
N VAL A 11 5.49 -11.73 -0.17
CA VAL A 11 4.79 -12.94 -0.63
C VAL A 11 5.79 -13.94 -1.21
N SER A 12 5.74 -15.21 -0.79
CA SER A 12 6.64 -16.28 -1.26
C SER A 12 5.86 -17.52 -1.72
N ILE A 13 6.28 -18.12 -2.87
CA ILE A 13 5.74 -19.36 -3.46
C ILE A 13 6.92 -20.32 -3.73
N PRO A 14 6.78 -21.66 -3.51
CA PRO A 14 7.89 -22.61 -3.59
C PRO A 14 8.36 -22.90 -5.03
N VAL A 15 9.68 -23.11 -5.16
CA VAL A 15 10.43 -23.26 -6.42
C VAL A 15 10.52 -24.72 -6.86
N LEU A 16 10.27 -24.98 -8.15
CA LEU A 16 10.77 -26.17 -8.87
C LEU A 16 12.04 -25.79 -9.64
N SER A 17 13.12 -26.53 -9.41
CA SER A 17 14.46 -26.26 -9.92
C SER A 17 14.66 -26.77 -11.35
N THR A 18 15.26 -25.93 -12.21
CA THR A 18 15.92 -26.35 -13.44
C THR A 18 17.22 -25.55 -13.67
N PRO A 19 18.20 -26.10 -14.42
CA PRO A 19 19.62 -25.82 -14.19
C PRO A 19 20.18 -24.66 -15.03
N THR A 20 21.14 -23.95 -14.43
CA THR A 20 21.90 -22.82 -14.98
C THR A 20 22.89 -23.26 -16.06
N PRO A 21 23.02 -22.55 -17.20
CA PRO A 21 24.11 -22.78 -18.15
C PRO A 21 25.40 -22.08 -17.71
N GLN A 22 26.54 -22.78 -17.77
CA GLN A 22 27.86 -22.24 -17.46
C GLN A 22 28.37 -21.32 -18.57
N VAL A 23 28.84 -20.12 -18.20
CA VAL A 23 29.63 -19.24 -19.07
C VAL A 23 31.10 -19.30 -18.64
N SER A 24 31.95 -19.69 -19.59
CA SER A 24 33.40 -19.82 -19.43
C SER A 24 34.08 -18.45 -19.58
N ILE A 25 34.75 -17.98 -18.51
CA ILE A 25 35.56 -16.76 -18.55
C ILE A 25 37.01 -17.14 -18.86
N ARG A 26 37.54 -16.65 -19.99
CA ARG A 26 38.97 -16.72 -20.33
C ARG A 26 39.76 -15.67 -19.53
N GLN A 27 40.85 -16.10 -18.90
CA GLN A 27 41.84 -15.24 -18.24
C GLN A 27 42.66 -14.42 -19.26
N PRO A 28 43.03 -13.15 -18.95
CA PRO A 28 44.10 -12.44 -19.65
C PRO A 28 45.48 -12.76 -19.04
N THR A 29 46.45 -12.97 -19.93
CA THR A 29 47.87 -13.23 -19.67
C THR A 29 48.67 -11.98 -19.27
N THR A 30 49.80 -12.25 -18.62
CA THR A 30 50.80 -11.40 -17.96
C THR A 30 51.44 -10.25 -18.79
N PRO A 31 52.01 -9.21 -18.12
CA PRO A 31 52.67 -8.06 -18.75
C PRO A 31 54.20 -8.22 -18.94
N VAL A 32 54.76 -7.45 -19.89
CA VAL A 32 56.21 -7.32 -20.21
C VAL A 32 56.65 -5.84 -20.00
N PRO A 33 57.91 -5.54 -19.61
CA PRO A 33 58.22 -4.39 -18.74
C PRO A 33 58.91 -3.17 -19.39
N ASN A 34 58.84 -2.06 -18.63
CA ASN A 34 59.75 -0.92 -18.46
C ASN A 34 60.05 0.07 -19.61
N ALA A 35 59.69 1.34 -19.37
CA ALA A 35 60.50 2.50 -19.73
C ALA A 35 60.42 3.58 -18.62
N LYS A 36 61.60 4.08 -18.20
CA LYS A 36 61.83 5.15 -17.22
C LYS A 36 61.37 6.52 -17.76
N VAL A 37 61.01 7.45 -16.87
CA VAL A 37 61.67 8.78 -16.69
C VAL A 37 60.99 9.61 -15.57
N GLN A 38 61.85 9.98 -14.60
CA GLN A 38 61.94 11.13 -13.68
C GLN A 38 60.71 11.93 -13.20
N SER A 39 60.60 11.98 -11.87
CA SER A 39 59.92 12.97 -11.02
C SER A 39 60.86 14.13 -10.60
N PRO A 40 60.35 15.35 -10.35
CA PRO A 40 61.03 16.35 -9.53
C PRO A 40 60.46 16.42 -8.10
N THR A 41 61.38 16.61 -7.15
CA THR A 41 61.20 16.80 -5.70
C THR A 41 60.73 18.21 -5.34
N PRO A 42 60.13 18.41 -4.15
CA PRO A 42 60.43 19.62 -3.37
C PRO A 42 60.88 19.36 -1.92
N ALA A 43 61.89 20.16 -1.55
CA ALA A 43 62.39 20.69 -0.27
C ALA A 43 62.01 20.08 1.10
N ALA A 44 63.04 20.04 1.97
CA ALA A 44 63.05 19.56 3.35
C ALA A 44 62.99 20.70 4.42
N ILE A 45 63.00 20.29 5.70
CA ILE A 45 63.19 20.99 7.01
C ILE A 45 61.89 20.89 7.86
N SER A 46 61.83 20.46 9.13
CA SER A 46 62.80 20.21 10.22
C SER A 46 62.26 19.12 11.17
N THR A 47 63.16 18.37 11.81
CA THR A 47 62.89 17.35 12.83
C THR A 47 63.03 17.89 14.26
N HIS A 48 62.05 17.62 15.13
CA HIS A 48 62.27 17.53 16.57
C HIS A 48 61.70 16.21 17.12
N LYS A 49 62.60 15.39 17.68
CA LYS A 49 62.29 14.19 18.48
C LYS A 49 62.30 14.54 19.96
N GLN A 50 61.29 14.09 20.70
CA GLN A 50 61.37 13.79 22.14
C GLN A 50 60.46 12.58 22.50
N PRO A 51 60.71 11.90 23.64
CA PRO A 51 60.66 10.44 23.75
C PRO A 51 59.32 9.85 24.23
N ILE A 52 59.21 8.53 24.01
CA ILE A 52 58.10 7.63 24.33
C ILE A 52 58.00 7.41 25.85
N GLY A 53 56.82 7.68 26.44
CA GLY A 53 56.45 7.34 27.82
C GLY A 53 55.23 6.39 27.83
N GLY A 54 55.23 5.42 28.74
CA GLY A 54 54.34 4.25 28.76
C GLY A 54 52.85 4.52 29.01
N ALA A 55 52.03 3.53 28.64
CA ALA A 55 50.57 3.54 28.75
C ALA A 55 50.08 3.42 30.21
N PRO A 56 48.99 4.13 30.60
CA PRO A 56 48.32 3.94 31.89
C PRO A 56 47.33 2.76 31.85
N PRO A 57 47.03 2.12 33.01
CA PRO A 57 46.12 0.97 33.08
C PRO A 57 44.63 1.38 32.99
N THR A 58 43.82 0.50 32.41
CA THR A 58 42.36 0.62 32.22
C THR A 58 41.57 0.52 33.54
N PRO A 59 40.46 1.29 33.70
CA PRO A 59 39.60 1.20 34.89
C PRO A 59 38.66 -0.02 34.86
N PRO A 60 38.18 -0.50 36.04
CA PRO A 60 37.27 -1.64 36.13
C PRO A 60 35.82 -1.29 35.72
N PRO A 61 35.02 -2.29 35.32
CA PRO A 61 33.65 -2.09 34.83
C PRO A 61 32.65 -1.73 35.96
N PRO A 62 31.53 -1.05 35.62
CA PRO A 62 30.52 -0.63 36.60
C PRO A 62 29.62 -1.79 37.07
N PRO A 63 28.97 -1.65 38.25
CA PRO A 63 28.08 -2.68 38.80
C PRO A 63 26.73 -2.74 38.06
N PRO A 64 26.03 -3.89 38.13
CA PRO A 64 24.75 -4.11 37.46
C PRO A 64 23.60 -3.31 38.09
N PRO A 65 22.53 -3.00 37.31
CA PRO A 65 21.40 -2.18 37.76
C PRO A 65 20.49 -2.94 38.74
N PRO A 66 19.72 -2.21 39.60
CA PRO A 66 18.80 -2.81 40.55
C PRO A 66 17.54 -3.40 39.87
N PRO A 67 16.86 -4.36 40.51
CA PRO A 67 15.65 -4.98 39.97
C PRO A 67 14.45 -4.02 39.94
N PRO A 68 13.49 -4.23 39.02
CA PRO A 68 12.35 -3.35 38.83
C PRO A 68 11.38 -3.37 40.02
N PRO A 69 10.67 -2.26 40.29
CA PRO A 69 9.68 -2.18 41.36
C PRO A 69 8.42 -3.03 41.05
N PRO A 70 7.66 -3.44 42.07
CA PRO A 70 6.42 -4.20 41.87
C PRO A 70 5.32 -3.33 41.21
N PRO A 71 4.38 -3.94 40.47
CA PRO A 71 3.42 -3.20 39.65
C PRO A 71 2.41 -2.40 40.48
N ASP A 72 2.23 -1.12 40.10
CA ASP A 72 1.29 -0.17 40.67
C ASP A 72 -0.17 -0.52 40.33
N SER A 73 -1.05 -0.44 41.33
CA SER A 73 -2.47 -0.81 41.29
C SER A 73 -3.38 0.27 40.67
N ASN A 74 -3.03 0.83 39.52
CA ASN A 74 -3.87 1.81 38.83
C ASN A 74 -3.77 1.70 37.30
N THR A 75 -3.86 0.46 36.80
CA THR A 75 -3.96 0.17 35.37
C THR A 75 -5.27 0.73 34.83
N LYS A 76 -5.20 1.70 33.91
CA LYS A 76 -6.25 1.86 32.89
C LYS A 76 -6.43 0.47 32.26
N LEU A 77 -7.67 -0.04 32.23
CA LEU A 77 -8.01 -1.22 31.46
C LEU A 77 -7.42 -1.06 30.05
N ASP A 78 -6.55 -1.98 29.66
CA ASP A 78 -5.93 -1.95 28.34
C ASP A 78 -6.97 -2.40 27.31
N MET A 79 -7.27 -1.53 26.34
CA MET A 79 -8.18 -1.84 25.24
C MET A 79 -7.71 -3.08 24.47
N ARG A 80 -6.39 -3.28 24.35
CA ARG A 80 -5.83 -4.44 23.65
C ARG A 80 -6.13 -5.74 24.37
N ASP A 81 -6.10 -5.74 25.70
CA ASP A 81 -6.47 -6.92 26.50
C ASP A 81 -7.97 -7.20 26.39
N ALA A 82 -8.79 -6.15 26.30
CA ALA A 82 -10.24 -6.28 26.14
C ALA A 82 -10.61 -6.86 24.77
N GLN A 83 -10.04 -6.34 23.68
CA GLN A 83 -10.28 -6.83 22.32
C GLN A 83 -9.73 -8.25 22.10
N LYS A 84 -8.62 -8.59 22.76
CA LYS A 84 -8.04 -9.94 22.70
C LYS A 84 -8.93 -10.98 23.40
N MET A 85 -9.57 -10.60 24.51
CA MET A 85 -10.42 -11.50 25.29
C MET A 85 -11.87 -11.54 24.77
N TYR A 86 -12.35 -10.44 24.18
CA TYR A 86 -13.70 -10.28 23.63
C TYR A 86 -13.61 -9.71 22.21
N PRO A 87 -13.49 -10.58 21.18
CA PRO A 87 -13.33 -10.15 19.80
C PRO A 87 -14.61 -9.47 19.26
N PRO A 88 -14.50 -8.68 18.18
CA PRO A 88 -15.61 -7.90 17.63
C PRO A 88 -16.88 -8.71 17.33
N ASP A 89 -16.76 -9.95 16.86
CA ASP A 89 -17.91 -10.81 16.54
C ASP A 89 -18.68 -11.23 17.79
N LEU A 90 -17.95 -11.64 18.83
CA LEU A 90 -18.51 -11.99 20.13
C LEU A 90 -19.21 -10.79 20.75
N VAL A 91 -18.56 -9.63 20.71
CA VAL A 91 -19.11 -8.37 21.23
C VAL A 91 -20.33 -7.91 20.43
N THR A 92 -20.35 -8.16 19.12
CA THR A 92 -21.50 -7.88 18.25
C THR A 92 -22.68 -8.79 18.60
N GLY A 93 -22.42 -10.08 18.85
CA GLY A 93 -23.43 -11.03 19.35
C GLY A 93 -24.00 -10.60 20.71
N VAL A 94 -23.14 -10.12 21.61
CA VAL A 94 -23.56 -9.54 22.89
C VAL A 94 -24.44 -8.29 22.66
N LEU A 95 -23.98 -7.29 21.91
CA LEU A 95 -24.70 -6.02 21.71
C LEU A 95 -26.03 -6.17 20.95
N SER A 96 -26.13 -7.12 20.04
CA SER A 96 -27.36 -7.44 19.30
C SER A 96 -28.36 -8.28 20.10
N GLY A 97 -27.96 -8.78 21.28
CA GLY A 97 -28.78 -9.65 22.11
C GLY A 97 -28.90 -11.08 21.58
N LEU A 98 -28.03 -11.47 20.63
CA LEU A 98 -27.87 -12.86 20.19
C LEU A 98 -27.23 -13.72 21.28
N ILE A 99 -26.39 -13.11 22.12
CA ILE A 99 -25.72 -13.76 23.25
C ILE A 99 -26.14 -13.05 24.54
N GLU A 100 -26.67 -13.80 25.51
CA GLU A 100 -27.01 -13.25 26.83
C GLU A 100 -25.74 -12.79 27.56
N TRP A 101 -25.79 -11.68 28.29
CA TRP A 101 -24.62 -11.07 28.94
C TRP A 101 -24.73 -11.12 30.48
N PRO A 102 -23.63 -10.89 31.24
CA PRO A 102 -23.68 -10.91 32.70
C PRO A 102 -24.40 -9.66 33.26
N ALA A 103 -24.94 -9.76 34.47
CA ALA A 103 -25.85 -8.75 35.03
C ALA A 103 -25.23 -7.34 35.17
N ASP A 104 -23.91 -7.25 35.28
CA ASP A 104 -23.11 -6.03 35.42
C ASP A 104 -22.75 -5.35 34.09
N PHE A 105 -22.88 -6.05 32.95
CA PHE A 105 -22.59 -5.50 31.62
C PHE A 105 -23.49 -4.31 31.26
N ASN A 106 -24.79 -4.43 31.54
CA ASN A 106 -25.78 -3.38 31.26
C ASN A 106 -25.47 -2.07 31.99
N GLU A 107 -25.01 -2.14 33.24
CA GLU A 107 -24.68 -0.95 34.02
C GLU A 107 -23.40 -0.27 33.50
N CYS A 108 -22.46 -1.05 32.98
CA CYS A 108 -21.25 -0.53 32.36
C CYS A 108 -21.51 0.09 30.99
N ILE A 109 -22.16 -0.62 30.07
CA ILE A 109 -22.31 -0.18 28.68
C ILE A 109 -23.16 1.09 28.55
N ARG A 110 -24.13 1.28 29.47
CA ARG A 110 -24.98 2.49 29.55
C ARG A 110 -24.20 3.78 29.85
N LYS A 111 -22.97 3.69 30.33
CA LYS A 111 -22.09 4.86 30.52
C LYS A 111 -21.53 5.40 29.21
N SER A 112 -21.51 4.56 28.17
CA SER A 112 -20.89 4.85 26.87
C SER A 112 -21.88 4.82 25.70
N VAL A 113 -22.96 4.04 25.82
CA VAL A 113 -23.98 3.83 24.78
C VAL A 113 -25.37 4.10 25.36
N SER A 114 -26.17 4.94 24.69
CA SER A 114 -27.54 5.25 25.13
C SER A 114 -28.50 4.08 24.90
N GLU A 115 -29.54 3.97 25.73
CA GLU A 115 -30.59 2.92 25.60
C GLU A 115 -31.24 2.86 24.22
N ALA A 116 -31.54 4.01 23.60
CA ALA A 116 -32.10 4.06 22.26
C ALA A 116 -31.19 3.42 21.20
N LYS A 117 -29.87 3.49 21.41
CA LYS A 117 -28.86 2.90 20.53
C LYS A 117 -28.69 1.40 20.80
N LEU A 118 -28.74 0.99 22.07
CA LEU A 118 -28.75 -0.43 22.46
C LEU A 118 -29.99 -1.18 21.93
N ASP A 119 -31.16 -0.55 21.93
CA ASP A 119 -32.36 -1.16 21.34
C ASP A 119 -32.30 -1.20 19.81
N MET A 120 -31.68 -0.21 19.17
CA MET A 120 -31.45 -0.21 17.71
C MET A 120 -30.53 -1.38 17.29
N PHE A 121 -29.49 -1.68 18.08
CA PHE A 121 -28.55 -2.77 17.79
C PHE A 121 -29.19 -4.16 17.70
N LYS A 122 -30.32 -4.37 18.39
CA LYS A 122 -31.08 -5.64 18.32
C LYS A 122 -31.79 -5.85 16.99
N THR A 123 -32.00 -4.77 16.23
CA THR A 123 -32.75 -4.78 14.97
C THR A 123 -31.90 -4.41 13.75
N ASP A 124 -30.79 -3.71 13.97
CA ASP A 124 -29.86 -3.24 12.94
C ASP A 124 -28.42 -3.40 13.44
N VAL A 125 -27.86 -4.58 13.22
CA VAL A 125 -26.49 -4.94 13.63
C VAL A 125 -25.44 -4.05 12.93
N GLY A 126 -25.74 -3.56 11.72
CA GLY A 126 -24.85 -2.68 10.95
C GLY A 126 -24.66 -1.30 11.57
N SER A 127 -25.54 -0.91 12.49
CA SER A 127 -25.44 0.35 13.22
C SER A 127 -24.43 0.31 14.39
N ILE A 128 -23.88 -0.86 14.73
CA ILE A 128 -22.88 -1.06 15.77
C ILE A 128 -21.51 -0.61 15.26
N SER A 129 -21.04 0.56 15.71
CA SER A 129 -19.73 1.09 15.30
C SER A 129 -18.58 0.43 16.08
N GLY A 130 -17.36 0.52 15.56
CA GLY A 130 -16.16 0.03 16.26
C GLY A 130 -16.02 0.60 17.68
N LYS A 131 -16.41 1.87 17.90
CA LYS A 131 -16.41 2.49 19.24
C LYS A 131 -17.40 1.85 20.21
N ASP A 132 -18.53 1.35 19.70
CA ASP A 132 -19.52 0.65 20.53
C ASP A 132 -19.01 -0.74 20.91
N LYS A 133 -18.32 -1.41 19.97
CA LYS A 133 -17.65 -2.71 20.21
C LYS A 133 -16.52 -2.56 21.23
N ASP A 134 -15.70 -1.52 21.11
CA ASP A 134 -14.63 -1.22 22.06
C ASP A 134 -15.17 -0.95 23.48
N ALA A 135 -16.25 -0.18 23.58
CA ALA A 135 -16.90 0.10 24.86
C ALA A 135 -17.46 -1.19 25.50
N ALA A 136 -18.05 -2.07 24.70
CA ALA A 136 -18.57 -3.34 25.17
C ALA A 136 -17.46 -4.33 25.56
N ALA A 137 -16.38 -4.43 24.79
CA ALA A 137 -15.21 -5.25 25.13
C ALA A 137 -14.60 -4.81 26.47
N LEU A 138 -14.45 -3.51 26.69
CA LEU A 138 -13.98 -2.96 27.97
C LEU A 138 -14.92 -3.28 29.13
N CYS A 139 -16.24 -3.27 28.89
CA CYS A 139 -17.22 -3.59 29.92
C CYS A 139 -17.20 -5.07 30.29
N LEU A 140 -17.04 -5.97 29.32
CA LEU A 140 -16.86 -7.40 29.57
C LEU A 140 -15.56 -7.68 30.32
N LEU A 141 -14.46 -7.03 29.94
CA LEU A 141 -13.19 -7.16 30.66
C LEU A 141 -13.27 -6.62 32.08
N SER A 142 -13.94 -5.47 32.27
CA SER A 142 -14.15 -4.92 33.61
C SER A 142 -15.00 -5.85 34.48
N GLY A 143 -16.02 -6.50 33.91
CA GLY A 143 -16.82 -7.51 34.59
C GLY A 143 -16.00 -8.73 34.98
N GLU A 144 -15.17 -9.25 34.07
CA GLU A 144 -14.28 -10.39 34.31
C GLU A 144 -13.19 -10.10 35.36
N ILE A 145 -12.67 -8.87 35.43
CA ILE A 145 -11.73 -8.45 36.48
C ILE A 145 -12.44 -8.34 37.84
N ALA A 146 -13.68 -7.85 37.87
CA ALA A 146 -14.46 -7.74 39.10
C ALA A 146 -14.98 -9.10 39.60
N ASN A 147 -15.34 -9.98 38.67
CA ASN A 147 -15.94 -11.29 38.88
C ASN A 147 -15.29 -12.32 37.91
N PRO A 148 -14.15 -12.92 38.29
CA PRO A 148 -13.47 -13.90 37.44
C PRO A 148 -14.37 -15.10 37.09
N GLY A 149 -14.43 -15.44 35.80
CA GLY A 149 -15.26 -16.50 35.23
C GLY A 149 -16.69 -16.08 34.86
N SER A 150 -17.04 -14.80 35.02
CA SER A 150 -18.39 -14.28 34.68
C SER A 150 -18.67 -14.25 33.18
N THR A 151 -17.64 -14.41 32.34
CA THR A 151 -17.75 -14.42 30.88
C THR A 151 -17.33 -15.76 30.24
N ASP A 152 -17.07 -16.79 31.03
CA ASP A 152 -16.55 -18.06 30.51
C ASP A 152 -17.49 -18.74 29.50
N TYR A 153 -18.80 -18.56 29.63
CA TYR A 153 -19.79 -19.07 28.68
C TYR A 153 -19.71 -18.38 27.30
N LEU A 154 -19.22 -17.13 27.23
CA LEU A 154 -19.00 -16.42 25.97
C LEU A 154 -17.85 -17.05 25.16
N LYS A 155 -16.93 -17.76 25.82
CA LYS A 155 -15.79 -18.41 25.16
C LYS A 155 -16.21 -19.71 24.47
N GLU A 156 -17.27 -20.38 24.92
CA GLU A 156 -17.77 -21.63 24.33
C GLU A 156 -18.51 -21.41 23.00
N GLU A 157 -19.15 -20.26 22.79
CA GLU A 157 -19.83 -19.93 21.52
C GLU A 157 -18.86 -19.57 20.37
N SER A 158 -17.56 -19.46 20.65
CA SER A 158 -16.51 -19.17 19.66
C SER A 158 -15.87 -20.42 18.99
N GLY A 159 -16.35 -21.63 19.32
CA GLY A 159 -15.73 -22.89 18.88
C GLY A 159 -16.19 -23.40 17.50
N PHE A 160 -15.29 -23.37 16.51
CA PHE A 160 -15.35 -24.14 15.26
C PHE A 160 -15.64 -25.64 15.53
N ALA A 161 -16.73 -26.17 14.98
CA ALA A 161 -17.03 -27.61 14.96
C ALA A 161 -16.97 -28.19 13.55
N ASP A 162 -15.98 -29.06 13.36
CA ASP A 162 -15.79 -30.00 12.26
C ASP A 162 -16.99 -30.95 12.12
N HIS A 163 -17.69 -30.90 10.97
CA HIS A 163 -18.64 -31.94 10.58
C HIS A 163 -18.51 -32.30 9.10
N SER A 164 -17.65 -33.28 8.84
CA SER A 164 -17.67 -34.08 7.62
C SER A 164 -18.94 -34.92 7.50
N THR A 165 -19.73 -34.56 6.50
CA THR A 165 -20.68 -35.32 5.67
C THR A 165 -21.37 -36.58 6.23
N GLY A 166 -22.70 -36.52 6.21
CA GLY A 166 -23.56 -37.68 6.04
C GLY A 166 -24.88 -37.33 5.36
N ARG A 167 -25.01 -37.68 4.07
CA ARG A 167 -26.20 -38.27 3.40
C ARG A 167 -26.94 -37.47 2.31
N LYS A 168 -26.76 -38.00 1.08
CA LYS A 168 -27.69 -38.29 -0.03
C LYS A 168 -28.53 -37.17 -0.66
N GLY A 169 -28.32 -37.05 -1.97
CA GLY A 169 -29.05 -36.19 -2.88
C GLY A 169 -30.56 -36.44 -3.02
N SER A 170 -31.20 -35.42 -3.56
CA SER A 170 -32.32 -35.53 -4.48
C SER A 170 -32.28 -34.32 -5.41
N SER A 171 -32.23 -34.61 -6.70
CA SER A 171 -32.62 -33.71 -7.77
C SER A 171 -34.05 -33.22 -7.54
N GLU A 172 -34.31 -31.92 -7.68
CA GLU A 172 -35.48 -31.44 -8.43
C GLU A 172 -35.34 -29.96 -8.80
N SER A 173 -35.66 -29.71 -10.05
CA SER A 173 -35.75 -28.44 -10.74
C SER A 173 -36.80 -27.51 -10.14
N GLY A 174 -36.45 -26.23 -9.97
CA GLY A 174 -37.42 -25.17 -9.74
C GLY A 174 -36.75 -23.82 -9.51
N MET A 175 -36.51 -23.06 -10.58
CA MET A 175 -36.23 -21.62 -10.45
C MET A 175 -37.51 -20.90 -10.00
N PRO A 176 -37.47 -20.06 -8.95
CA PRO A 176 -38.52 -19.08 -8.73
C PRO A 176 -38.12 -17.75 -9.40
N ALA A 177 -38.95 -17.30 -10.33
CA ALA A 177 -38.92 -15.93 -10.82
C ALA A 177 -39.73 -15.01 -9.90
N LYS A 178 -39.15 -13.83 -9.62
CA LYS A 178 -39.72 -12.61 -9.01
C LYS A 178 -40.16 -12.68 -7.55
N GLY A 179 -39.28 -12.14 -6.71
CA GLY A 179 -39.45 -11.95 -5.27
C GLY A 179 -38.31 -12.67 -4.58
N ILE A 180 -37.37 -11.91 -4.02
CA ILE A 180 -36.22 -12.50 -3.33
C ILE A 180 -36.78 -13.20 -2.07
N ASP A 181 -36.66 -14.53 -2.00
CA ASP A 181 -37.06 -15.29 -0.83
C ASP A 181 -36.15 -14.86 0.33
N PRO A 182 -36.67 -14.18 1.37
CA PRO A 182 -35.86 -13.68 2.48
C PRO A 182 -35.08 -14.81 3.18
N ASN A 183 -35.59 -16.04 3.11
CA ASN A 183 -34.95 -17.21 3.68
C ASN A 183 -33.72 -17.66 2.87
N LEU A 184 -33.73 -17.49 1.54
CA LEU A 184 -32.55 -17.73 0.71
C LEU A 184 -31.48 -16.67 0.91
N ILE A 185 -31.87 -15.40 1.08
CA ILE A 185 -30.91 -14.32 1.37
C ILE A 185 -30.18 -14.61 2.66
N ALA A 186 -30.92 -14.96 3.73
CA ALA A 186 -30.32 -15.25 5.02
C ALA A 186 -29.32 -16.42 4.95
N GLN A 187 -29.67 -17.50 4.24
CA GLN A 187 -28.76 -18.64 4.04
C GLN A 187 -27.54 -18.29 3.19
N ALA A 188 -27.73 -17.49 2.13
CA ALA A 188 -26.63 -17.02 1.30
C ALA A 188 -25.71 -16.06 2.07
N GLN A 189 -26.26 -15.18 2.90
CA GLN A 189 -25.51 -14.29 3.78
C GLN A 189 -24.81 -15.04 4.91
N GLU A 190 -25.40 -16.12 5.43
CA GLU A 190 -24.73 -16.98 6.40
C GLU A 190 -23.50 -17.68 5.79
N LEU A 191 -23.61 -18.11 4.53
CA LEU A 191 -22.53 -18.82 3.84
C LEU A 191 -21.46 -17.88 3.24
N PHE A 192 -21.86 -16.74 2.67
CA PHE A 192 -21.00 -15.84 1.92
C PHE A 192 -20.85 -14.43 2.54
N GLY A 193 -21.54 -14.12 3.64
CA GLY A 193 -21.59 -12.77 4.22
C GLY A 193 -20.39 -12.39 5.08
N GLY A 194 -19.45 -13.30 5.33
CA GLY A 194 -18.15 -12.95 5.91
C GLY A 194 -17.37 -12.00 5.00
N GLU A 195 -16.57 -11.11 5.57
CA GLU A 195 -15.89 -10.02 4.86
C GLU A 195 -15.15 -10.48 3.59
N LEU A 196 -14.40 -11.58 3.69
CA LEU A 196 -13.67 -12.17 2.56
C LEU A 196 -14.58 -12.56 1.40
N TYR A 197 -15.67 -13.28 1.69
CA TYR A 197 -16.56 -13.85 0.69
C TYR A 197 -17.55 -12.83 0.15
N GLY A 198 -17.93 -11.85 0.97
CA GLY A 198 -18.72 -10.69 0.54
C GLY A 198 -17.94 -9.81 -0.43
N ASN A 199 -16.66 -9.56 -0.15
CA ASN A 199 -15.77 -8.83 -1.04
C ASN A 199 -15.55 -9.60 -2.35
N MET A 200 -15.34 -10.92 -2.28
CA MET A 200 -15.17 -11.73 -3.49
C MET A 200 -16.43 -11.81 -4.33
N THR A 201 -17.60 -11.92 -3.70
CA THR A 201 -18.91 -11.87 -4.39
C THR A 201 -19.11 -10.52 -5.09
N SER A 202 -18.75 -9.43 -4.42
CA SER A 202 -18.80 -8.08 -5.00
C SER A 202 -17.86 -7.97 -6.21
N ASN A 203 -16.64 -8.49 -6.09
CA ASN A 203 -15.67 -8.49 -7.18
C ASN A 203 -16.14 -9.31 -8.40
N ILE A 204 -16.79 -10.46 -8.17
CA ILE A 204 -17.35 -11.30 -9.23
C ILE A 204 -18.53 -10.59 -9.93
N LEU A 205 -19.38 -9.92 -9.16
CA LEU A 205 -20.51 -9.14 -9.67
C LEU A 205 -20.02 -7.96 -10.53
N GLU A 206 -19.07 -7.19 -9.98
CA GLU A 206 -18.47 -6.00 -10.60
C GLU A 206 -17.50 -6.33 -11.75
N GLY A 207 -17.19 -7.62 -11.97
CA GLY A 207 -16.33 -8.09 -13.06
C GLY A 207 -14.84 -7.86 -12.82
N SER A 208 -14.43 -7.55 -11.59
CA SER A 208 -13.03 -7.47 -11.18
C SER A 208 -12.42 -8.85 -10.88
N ALA A 209 -13.26 -9.87 -10.64
CA ALA A 209 -12.90 -11.27 -10.58
C ALA A 209 -13.62 -12.09 -11.68
N THR A 210 -13.05 -13.24 -12.05
CA THR A 210 -13.67 -14.11 -13.07
C THR A 210 -14.96 -14.71 -12.52
N SER A 211 -16.03 -14.58 -13.29
CA SER A 211 -17.33 -15.12 -12.91
C SER A 211 -17.37 -16.64 -13.05
N PRO A 212 -17.85 -17.38 -12.04
CA PRO A 212 -18.00 -18.81 -12.12
C PRO A 212 -19.16 -19.17 -13.07
N GLU A 213 -19.17 -20.40 -13.56
CA GLU A 213 -20.13 -20.87 -14.58
C GLU A 213 -21.58 -20.67 -14.11
N GLY A 214 -22.42 -20.09 -14.98
CA GLY A 214 -23.84 -19.82 -14.70
C GLY A 214 -24.12 -18.59 -13.82
N PHE A 215 -23.11 -17.95 -13.22
CA PHE A 215 -23.32 -16.78 -12.35
C PHE A 215 -23.88 -15.58 -13.12
N ASP A 216 -23.28 -15.24 -14.27
CA ASP A 216 -23.71 -14.11 -15.08
C ASP A 216 -25.12 -14.30 -15.63
N GLU A 217 -25.49 -15.53 -15.97
CA GLU A 217 -26.85 -15.88 -16.40
C GLU A 217 -27.84 -15.70 -15.25
N CYS A 218 -27.51 -16.18 -14.06
CA CYS A 218 -28.34 -15.98 -12.87
C CYS A 218 -28.54 -14.50 -12.53
N ILE A 219 -27.50 -13.69 -12.63
CA ILE A 219 -27.59 -12.25 -12.36
C ILE A 219 -28.37 -11.52 -13.45
N ALA A 220 -28.13 -11.86 -14.73
CA ALA A 220 -28.89 -11.30 -15.83
C ALA A 220 -30.39 -11.65 -15.73
N ASP A 221 -30.74 -12.84 -15.25
CA ASP A 221 -32.13 -13.26 -15.04
C ASP A 221 -32.79 -12.58 -13.84
N SER A 222 -32.01 -12.27 -12.79
CA SER A 222 -32.54 -11.69 -11.54
C SER A 222 -32.57 -10.16 -11.53
N LEU A 223 -31.48 -9.51 -11.94
CA LEU A 223 -31.34 -8.05 -11.98
C LEU A 223 -31.59 -7.46 -13.37
N GLY A 224 -31.47 -8.27 -14.43
CA GLY A 224 -31.52 -7.83 -15.83
C GLY A 224 -30.13 -7.71 -16.44
N ALA A 225 -29.99 -8.15 -17.70
CA ALA A 225 -28.72 -8.09 -18.43
C ALA A 225 -28.17 -6.64 -18.56
N ASP A 226 -29.05 -5.66 -18.78
CA ASP A 226 -28.66 -4.25 -18.88
C ASP A 226 -28.11 -3.71 -17.56
N ARG A 227 -28.68 -4.12 -16.42
CA ARG A 227 -28.21 -3.74 -15.09
C ARG A 227 -26.86 -4.39 -14.76
N LEU A 228 -26.67 -5.65 -15.14
CA LEU A 228 -25.36 -6.32 -15.00
C LEU A 228 -24.28 -5.61 -15.82
N LEU A 229 -24.60 -5.18 -17.04
CA LEU A 229 -23.69 -4.40 -17.87
C LEU A 229 -23.36 -3.04 -17.24
N GLU A 230 -24.35 -2.34 -16.68
CA GLU A 230 -24.18 -1.06 -15.97
C GLU A 230 -23.28 -1.22 -14.73
N ILE A 231 -23.54 -2.24 -13.90
CA ILE A 231 -22.72 -2.56 -12.73
C ILE A 231 -21.27 -2.79 -13.14
N ARG A 232 -21.01 -3.50 -14.25
CA ARG A 232 -19.65 -3.81 -14.71
C ARG A 232 -18.97 -2.65 -15.44
N SER A 233 -19.73 -1.76 -16.06
CA SER A 233 -19.15 -0.59 -16.75
C SER A 233 -18.76 0.52 -15.77
N GLU A 234 -19.54 0.71 -14.72
CA GLU A 234 -19.37 1.83 -13.78
C GLU A 234 -18.97 1.40 -12.36
N VAL A 235 -18.95 0.09 -12.06
CA VAL A 235 -18.64 -0.47 -10.73
C VAL A 235 -19.60 0.08 -9.65
N VAL A 236 -20.88 0.21 -10.02
CA VAL A 236 -21.94 0.74 -9.14
C VAL A 236 -22.93 -0.37 -8.78
N ALA A 237 -22.55 -1.22 -7.83
CA ALA A 237 -23.47 -2.20 -7.23
C ALA A 237 -24.19 -1.60 -6.01
N GLU A 238 -25.51 -1.71 -5.95
CA GLU A 238 -26.31 -1.41 -4.75
C GLU A 238 -26.26 -2.57 -3.75
N PRO A 239 -26.62 -2.36 -2.47
CA PRO A 239 -26.73 -3.45 -1.50
C PRO A 239 -27.60 -4.62 -1.99
N ARG A 240 -28.69 -4.31 -2.70
CA ARG A 240 -29.59 -5.31 -3.29
C ARG A 240 -28.94 -6.11 -4.43
N ASP A 241 -28.06 -5.49 -5.20
CA ASP A 241 -27.33 -6.16 -6.27
C ASP A 241 -26.35 -7.19 -5.66
N ARG A 242 -25.71 -6.83 -4.55
CA ARG A 242 -24.82 -7.72 -3.79
C ARG A 242 -25.58 -8.87 -3.14
N ASP A 243 -26.72 -8.59 -2.52
CA ASP A 243 -27.58 -9.65 -1.96
C ASP A 243 -27.99 -10.65 -3.04
N GLN A 244 -28.33 -10.16 -4.24
CA GLN A 244 -28.70 -11.01 -5.36
C GLN A 244 -27.51 -11.83 -5.90
N ALA A 245 -26.31 -11.27 -5.88
CA ALA A 245 -25.07 -12.00 -6.18
C ALA A 245 -24.82 -13.14 -5.20
N LEU A 246 -24.98 -12.91 -3.89
CA LEU A 246 -24.86 -13.96 -2.87
C LEU A 246 -25.89 -15.08 -3.13
N VAL A 247 -27.14 -14.71 -3.40
CA VAL A 247 -28.22 -15.66 -3.71
C VAL A 247 -27.91 -16.46 -4.98
N CYS A 248 -27.34 -15.83 -6.01
CA CYS A 248 -26.97 -16.52 -7.24
C CYS A 248 -25.86 -17.55 -7.02
N LEU A 249 -24.80 -17.19 -6.29
CA LEU A 249 -23.73 -18.14 -5.94
C LEU A 249 -24.27 -19.33 -5.13
N PHE A 250 -25.10 -19.04 -4.13
CA PHE A 250 -25.76 -20.04 -3.30
C PHE A 250 -26.68 -20.96 -4.12
N SER A 251 -27.52 -20.39 -4.99
CA SER A 251 -28.50 -21.13 -5.79
C SER A 251 -27.84 -22.01 -6.86
N LEU A 252 -26.66 -21.61 -7.34
CA LEU A 252 -25.84 -22.40 -8.25
C LEU A 252 -25.05 -23.50 -7.52
N GLY A 253 -25.09 -23.51 -6.18
CA GLY A 253 -24.47 -24.55 -5.35
C GLY A 253 -22.98 -24.35 -5.10
N TYR A 254 -22.42 -23.18 -5.46
CA TYR A 254 -21.02 -22.87 -5.16
C TYR A 254 -20.79 -22.85 -3.65
N GLN A 255 -19.63 -23.35 -3.24
CA GLN A 255 -19.14 -23.15 -1.89
C GLN A 255 -18.15 -21.97 -1.84
N PRO A 256 -18.05 -21.22 -0.73
CA PRO A 256 -17.15 -20.08 -0.61
C PRO A 256 -15.70 -20.39 -0.99
N GLU A 257 -15.22 -21.59 -0.66
CA GLU A 257 -13.84 -22.03 -0.94
C GLU A 257 -13.57 -22.22 -2.43
N GLU A 258 -14.59 -22.51 -3.23
CA GLU A 258 -14.48 -22.71 -4.68
C GLU A 258 -14.33 -21.38 -5.44
N LEU A 259 -14.68 -20.27 -4.80
CA LEU A 259 -14.58 -18.92 -5.36
C LEU A 259 -13.17 -18.34 -5.20
N ILE A 260 -12.35 -18.92 -4.31
CA ILE A 260 -10.97 -18.47 -4.09
C ILE A 260 -10.11 -18.96 -5.26
N LEU A 261 -10.07 -18.20 -6.37
CA LEU A 261 -9.23 -18.50 -7.54
C LEU A 261 -7.73 -18.41 -7.22
N SER A 262 -7.36 -17.62 -6.21
CA SER A 262 -6.02 -17.60 -5.62
C SER A 262 -6.06 -16.93 -4.26
N SER A 263 -5.64 -17.62 -3.20
CA SER A 263 -5.31 -16.95 -1.94
C SER A 263 -3.92 -16.34 -2.07
N ILE A 264 -3.81 -15.02 -1.88
CA ILE A 264 -2.51 -14.39 -1.61
C ILE A 264 -2.31 -14.53 -0.10
N PRO A 265 -1.33 -15.33 0.37
CA PRO A 265 -1.02 -15.36 1.78
C PRO A 265 -0.51 -13.96 2.17
N VAL A 266 -1.30 -13.26 2.97
CA VAL A 266 -0.90 -12.01 3.60
C VAL A 266 -0.19 -12.38 4.89
N GLU A 267 1.14 -12.27 4.90
CA GLU A 267 1.92 -12.42 6.11
C GLU A 267 2.09 -11.05 6.79
N SER A 268 1.43 -10.87 7.93
CA SER A 268 1.66 -9.73 8.80
C SER A 268 2.97 -9.95 9.56
N VAL A 269 4.02 -9.22 9.17
CA VAL A 269 5.33 -9.29 9.82
C VAL A 269 5.34 -8.35 11.03
N SER A 270 5.82 -8.84 12.18
CA SER A 270 5.93 -8.04 13.41
C SER A 270 6.72 -6.74 13.16
N PRO A 271 6.28 -5.57 13.68
CA PRO A 271 7.03 -4.31 13.59
C PRO A 271 8.26 -4.30 14.52
N VAL A 272 8.49 -5.38 15.28
CA VAL A 272 9.69 -5.54 16.10
C VAL A 272 10.84 -5.91 15.17
N TYR A 273 11.60 -4.90 14.75
CA TYR A 273 12.87 -5.11 14.06
C TYR A 273 13.86 -5.71 15.06
N GLU A 274 14.25 -6.96 14.86
CA GLU A 274 15.50 -7.43 15.43
C GLU A 274 16.63 -6.70 14.71
N TYR A 275 17.38 -5.88 15.45
CA TYR A 275 18.65 -5.39 14.96
C TYR A 275 19.59 -6.59 14.94
N GLY A 276 19.93 -7.07 13.74
CA GLY A 276 21.10 -7.92 13.62
C GLY A 276 22.33 -7.12 14.05
N ASP A 277 23.29 -7.78 14.70
CA ASP A 277 24.64 -7.21 14.75
C ASP A 277 25.00 -6.75 13.33
N ILE A 278 25.56 -5.54 13.20
CA ILE A 278 26.12 -5.09 11.94
C ILE A 278 27.34 -5.97 11.68
N ILE A 279 27.11 -7.18 11.17
CA ILE A 279 28.11 -7.95 10.45
C ILE A 279 28.46 -7.02 9.31
N SER A 280 29.66 -6.44 9.37
CA SER A 280 30.17 -5.52 8.36
C SER A 280 29.83 -6.09 7.00
N ARG A 281 28.80 -5.53 6.37
CA ARG A 281 28.39 -5.92 5.01
C ARG A 281 29.49 -5.36 4.15
N SER A 282 30.49 -6.18 3.85
CA SER A 282 31.60 -5.81 3.01
C SER A 282 31.06 -5.23 1.70
N GLY A 283 31.15 -3.92 1.60
CA GLY A 283 30.63 -3.03 0.57
C GLY A 283 31.20 -1.64 0.88
N PRO A 284 31.14 -0.67 -0.05
CA PRO A 284 31.83 0.61 0.09
C PRO A 284 31.24 1.51 1.20
N PHE A 285 30.13 1.10 1.84
CA PHE A 285 29.42 1.95 2.78
C PHE A 285 29.77 1.66 4.25
N VAL A 286 30.02 2.71 5.04
CA VAL A 286 30.21 2.69 6.50
C VAL A 286 29.29 3.71 7.19
N SER A 287 28.78 3.35 8.38
CA SER A 287 27.90 4.24 9.14
C SER A 287 28.57 5.58 9.42
N GLY A 288 27.89 6.68 9.10
CA GLY A 288 28.38 8.04 9.30
C GLY A 288 29.44 8.49 8.29
N GLN A 289 29.64 7.78 7.17
CA GLN A 289 30.47 8.31 6.08
C GLN A 289 29.91 9.61 5.52
N ASP A 290 30.80 10.44 5.01
CA ASP A 290 30.41 11.58 4.19
C ASP A 290 29.76 11.09 2.89
N ALA A 291 28.81 11.87 2.37
CA ALA A 291 28.31 11.67 1.02
C ALA A 291 29.43 11.89 0.02
N ASP A 292 29.61 10.97 -0.94
CA ASP A 292 30.63 11.10 -1.98
C ASP A 292 30.38 12.33 -2.85
N ILE A 293 29.10 12.64 -3.12
CA ILE A 293 28.64 13.77 -3.94
C ILE A 293 27.39 14.38 -3.30
N VAL A 294 27.29 15.71 -3.36
CA VAL A 294 26.06 16.45 -3.06
C VAL A 294 25.66 17.25 -4.30
N LEU A 295 24.43 17.03 -4.78
CA LEU A 295 23.82 17.81 -5.85
C LEU A 295 22.93 18.89 -5.24
N GLY A 296 23.13 20.16 -5.63
CA GLY A 296 22.32 21.29 -5.17
C GLY A 296 22.48 21.58 -3.68
N ALA A 297 23.46 22.42 -3.30
CA ALA A 297 23.79 22.70 -1.90
C ALA A 297 23.51 24.15 -1.46
N ILE A 298 22.49 24.81 -2.03
CA ILE A 298 22.09 26.16 -1.60
C ILE A 298 20.59 26.18 -1.35
N GLY A 299 20.21 26.12 -0.07
CA GLY A 299 18.89 26.41 0.51
C GLY A 299 17.64 26.01 -0.31
N PHE A 300 16.81 25.13 0.24
CA PHE A 300 15.56 24.59 -0.36
C PHE A 300 14.48 25.63 -0.76
N ASN A 301 14.74 26.94 -0.64
CA ASN A 301 13.79 28.03 -0.89
C ASN A 301 14.20 28.98 -2.02
N ASN A 302 15.27 28.70 -2.77
CA ASN A 302 15.67 29.50 -3.93
C ASN A 302 15.22 28.81 -5.23
N THR A 303 14.54 29.54 -6.11
CA THR A 303 14.03 29.04 -7.39
C THR A 303 14.85 29.53 -8.57
N GLY A 304 14.85 28.75 -9.66
CA GLY A 304 15.39 29.14 -10.96
C GLY A 304 16.86 28.78 -11.19
N GLY A 305 17.15 28.18 -12.33
CA GLY A 305 18.49 27.76 -12.73
C GLY A 305 18.73 26.25 -12.57
N PRO A 306 19.73 25.70 -13.27
CA PRO A 306 19.93 24.26 -13.41
C PRO A 306 20.37 23.53 -12.12
N LEU A 307 20.89 24.26 -11.13
CA LEU A 307 21.44 23.70 -9.88
C LEU A 307 20.76 24.25 -8.61
N LEU A 308 19.65 24.99 -8.77
CA LEU A 308 18.83 25.47 -7.66
C LEU A 308 17.59 24.58 -7.55
N PHE A 309 17.69 23.55 -6.71
CA PHE A 309 16.60 22.61 -6.48
C PHE A 309 15.64 23.16 -5.42
N ASN A 310 14.35 22.90 -5.63
CA ASN A 310 13.28 23.33 -4.75
C ASN A 310 12.39 22.12 -4.42
N HIS A 311 12.62 21.57 -3.23
CA HIS A 311 11.93 20.39 -2.70
C HIS A 311 11.94 19.19 -3.68
N PRO A 312 13.13 18.73 -4.14
CA PRO A 312 13.20 17.54 -4.98
C PRO A 312 12.64 16.33 -4.21
N SER A 313 11.78 15.53 -4.85
CA SER A 313 11.03 14.47 -4.15
C SER A 313 11.06 13.07 -4.73
N GLY A 314 11.61 12.89 -5.93
CA GLY A 314 11.72 11.58 -6.56
C GLY A 314 12.94 11.50 -7.47
N ILE A 315 13.56 10.32 -7.54
CA ILE A 315 14.72 10.05 -8.39
C ILE A 315 14.55 8.71 -9.11
N ALA A 316 15.12 8.59 -10.31
CA ALA A 316 15.22 7.34 -11.04
C ALA A 316 16.53 7.25 -11.83
N THR A 317 16.98 6.03 -12.10
CA THR A 317 18.19 5.77 -12.88
C THR A 317 18.09 4.42 -13.59
N ASP A 318 18.65 4.34 -14.79
CA ASP A 318 18.92 3.09 -15.52
C ASP A 318 20.34 2.56 -15.25
N GLY A 319 21.07 3.17 -14.30
CA GLY A 319 22.49 2.92 -14.03
C GLY A 319 23.46 3.75 -14.88
N VAL A 320 22.95 4.50 -15.87
CA VAL A 320 23.75 5.39 -16.74
C VAL A 320 23.26 6.83 -16.64
N LYS A 321 21.95 7.06 -16.64
CA LYS A 321 21.28 8.36 -16.56
C LYS A 321 20.68 8.56 -15.17
N LEU A 322 20.54 9.81 -14.77
CA LEU A 322 19.85 10.19 -13.54
C LEU A 322 18.68 11.11 -13.90
N LEU A 323 17.51 10.84 -13.36
CA LEU A 323 16.33 11.70 -13.44
C LEU A 323 15.93 12.12 -12.02
N MET A 324 15.52 13.37 -11.86
CA MET A 324 15.08 13.91 -10.57
C MET A 324 13.86 14.81 -10.75
N ALA A 325 12.80 14.54 -9.99
CA ALA A 325 11.65 15.43 -9.89
C ALA A 325 11.96 16.58 -8.93
N ASP A 326 11.99 17.80 -9.46
CA ASP A 326 12.26 19.06 -8.75
C ASP A 326 10.94 19.81 -8.55
N SER A 327 10.16 19.34 -7.56
CA SER A 327 8.71 19.51 -7.50
C SER A 327 8.25 20.96 -7.51
N TYR A 328 8.87 21.83 -6.71
CA TYR A 328 8.43 23.23 -6.62
C TYR A 328 8.97 24.12 -7.73
N ASN A 329 9.86 23.60 -8.57
CA ASN A 329 10.22 24.22 -9.85
C ASN A 329 9.40 23.65 -11.02
N ASN A 330 8.40 22.81 -10.75
CA ASN A 330 7.49 22.27 -11.77
C ASN A 330 8.23 21.57 -12.92
N ARG A 331 9.26 20.78 -12.60
CA ARG A 331 10.14 20.18 -13.62
C ARG A 331 10.74 18.84 -13.22
N VAL A 332 11.22 18.11 -14.22
CA VAL A 332 12.12 16.96 -14.04
C VAL A 332 13.46 17.30 -14.69
N LEU A 333 14.55 17.10 -13.95
CA LEU A 333 15.92 17.29 -14.40
C LEU A 333 16.53 15.95 -14.81
N ILE A 334 17.23 15.92 -15.94
CA ILE A 334 17.84 14.71 -16.49
C ILE A 334 19.31 14.94 -16.76
N TRP A 335 20.14 14.04 -16.24
CA TRP A 335 21.54 13.88 -16.63
C TRP A 335 21.66 12.64 -17.51
N ASN A 336 22.19 12.79 -18.72
CA ASN A 336 22.42 11.71 -19.68
C ASN A 336 23.57 10.77 -19.27
N LYS A 337 24.32 11.18 -18.24
CA LYS A 337 25.35 10.41 -17.53
C LYS A 337 25.21 10.66 -16.03
N LEU A 338 25.51 9.66 -15.20
CA LEU A 338 25.57 9.84 -13.76
C LEU A 338 26.55 10.99 -13.43
N PRO A 339 26.10 12.02 -12.69
CA PRO A 339 26.95 13.16 -12.38
C PRO A 339 28.07 12.75 -11.42
N ASN A 340 29.28 13.28 -11.62
CA ASN A 340 30.43 13.03 -10.74
C ASN A 340 30.74 14.24 -9.83
N GLY A 341 29.74 15.06 -9.57
CA GLY A 341 29.82 16.32 -8.85
C GLY A 341 28.56 17.14 -9.06
N ASN A 342 28.57 18.40 -8.61
CA ASN A 342 27.45 19.34 -8.78
C ASN A 342 27.37 19.85 -10.23
N GLU A 343 27.07 18.95 -11.16
CA GLU A 343 27.03 19.17 -12.61
C GLU A 343 25.63 19.56 -13.08
N VAL A 344 25.56 20.46 -14.07
CA VAL A 344 24.30 20.91 -14.67
C VAL A 344 23.63 19.74 -15.40
N PRO A 345 22.31 19.54 -15.23
CA PRO A 345 21.56 18.55 -16.01
C PRO A 345 21.57 18.87 -17.51
N ASP A 346 21.45 17.84 -18.34
CA ASP A 346 21.45 17.97 -19.80
C ASP A 346 20.08 18.36 -20.36
N ILE A 347 19.00 17.87 -19.74
CA ILE A 347 17.62 18.05 -20.20
C ILE A 347 16.71 18.45 -19.03
N VAL A 348 15.73 19.31 -19.31
CA VAL A 348 14.62 19.62 -18.40
C VAL A 348 13.27 19.33 -19.06
N LEU A 349 12.42 18.55 -18.38
CA LEU A 349 11.03 18.33 -18.75
C LEU A 349 10.11 19.18 -17.89
N GLY A 350 8.93 19.51 -18.43
CA GLY A 350 7.94 20.34 -17.75
C GLY A 350 8.15 21.85 -17.94
N GLN A 351 9.31 22.26 -18.46
CA GLN A 351 9.71 23.65 -18.69
C GLN A 351 10.48 23.77 -20.02
N ASP A 352 10.43 24.96 -20.64
CA ASP A 352 11.17 25.24 -21.89
C ASP A 352 12.69 25.35 -21.66
N ASP A 353 13.10 25.75 -20.45
CA ASP A 353 14.48 25.91 -20.05
C ASP A 353 14.68 25.69 -18.53
N PHE A 354 15.93 25.74 -18.07
CA PHE A 354 16.29 25.53 -16.67
C PHE A 354 15.94 26.69 -15.74
N TYR A 355 15.41 27.80 -16.25
CA TYR A 355 15.16 29.03 -15.48
C TYR A 355 13.67 29.24 -15.22
N THR A 356 12.83 28.77 -16.14
CA THR A 356 11.38 28.81 -16.03
C THR A 356 10.90 27.84 -14.96
N ASN A 357 9.87 28.22 -14.21
CA ASN A 357 9.27 27.43 -13.14
C ASN A 357 7.73 27.54 -13.13
N ALA A 358 7.14 27.85 -14.29
CA ALA A 358 5.71 28.09 -14.41
C ALA A 358 4.95 26.75 -14.45
N PRO A 359 3.95 26.53 -13.58
CA PRO A 359 3.10 25.35 -13.69
C PRO A 359 2.24 25.43 -14.96
N GLY A 360 1.85 24.27 -15.50
CA GLY A 360 0.94 24.22 -16.64
C GLY A 360 0.30 22.85 -16.84
N ILE A 361 -0.72 22.82 -17.69
CA ILE A 361 -1.52 21.62 -17.99
C ILE A 361 -1.21 21.03 -19.38
N GLY A 362 -0.31 21.62 -20.15
CA GLY A 362 0.09 21.09 -21.46
C GLY A 362 0.90 19.80 -21.32
N ARG A 363 1.05 19.04 -22.42
CA ARG A 363 1.84 17.79 -22.43
C ARG A 363 3.35 18.01 -22.26
N SER A 364 3.82 19.24 -22.38
CA SER A 364 5.20 19.66 -22.13
C SER A 364 5.36 20.39 -20.79
N ASN A 365 4.27 20.53 -20.00
CA ASN A 365 4.26 21.24 -18.74
C ASN A 365 4.00 20.27 -17.59
N LEU A 366 4.53 20.61 -16.42
CA LEU A 366 4.26 19.91 -15.17
C LEU A 366 3.73 20.91 -14.14
N ASN A 367 3.08 20.38 -13.11
CA ASN A 367 2.60 21.09 -11.94
C ASN A 367 2.79 20.18 -10.72
N TRP A 368 3.80 20.52 -9.92
CA TRP A 368 4.17 19.78 -8.71
C TRP A 368 4.45 18.29 -8.94
N PRO A 369 5.41 17.92 -9.82
CA PRO A 369 5.73 16.53 -10.07
C PRO A 369 6.38 15.87 -8.85
N LYS A 370 5.91 14.67 -8.46
CA LYS A 370 6.37 14.02 -7.22
C LYS A 370 7.37 12.89 -7.42
N SER A 371 7.22 12.12 -8.49
CA SER A 371 8.06 10.97 -8.79
C SER A 371 8.30 10.83 -10.28
N VAL A 372 9.40 10.17 -10.60
CA VAL A 372 9.82 9.81 -11.95
C VAL A 372 10.27 8.34 -11.94
N ALA A 373 9.98 7.60 -13.00
CA ALA A 373 10.46 6.26 -13.23
C ALA A 373 10.94 6.09 -14.67
N THR A 374 11.88 5.17 -14.90
CA THR A 374 12.43 4.86 -16.22
C THR A 374 12.90 3.41 -16.27
N ASP A 375 12.77 2.78 -17.44
CA ASP A 375 13.41 1.51 -17.80
C ASP A 375 14.71 1.73 -18.63
N GLY A 376 15.14 2.99 -18.79
CA GLY A 376 16.24 3.41 -19.66
C GLY A 376 15.81 3.80 -21.08
N GLN A 377 14.57 3.54 -21.49
CA GLN A 377 13.99 3.95 -22.78
C GLN A 377 12.76 4.84 -22.62
N LYS A 378 11.87 4.54 -21.68
CA LYS A 378 10.67 5.28 -21.36
C LYS A 378 10.90 6.15 -20.14
N VAL A 379 10.18 7.25 -20.07
CA VAL A 379 10.14 8.11 -18.88
C VAL A 379 8.69 8.27 -18.46
N VAL A 380 8.43 8.05 -17.18
CA VAL A 380 7.10 8.18 -16.59
C VAL A 380 7.17 9.15 -15.42
N VAL A 381 6.32 10.18 -15.41
CA VAL A 381 6.33 11.24 -14.40
C VAL A 381 4.94 11.38 -13.80
N THR A 382 4.87 11.40 -12.47
CA THR A 382 3.64 11.80 -11.78
C THR A 382 3.52 13.31 -11.79
N ASP A 383 2.44 13.83 -12.37
CA ASP A 383 2.13 15.26 -12.46
C ASP A 383 1.00 15.59 -11.48
N THR A 384 1.36 15.59 -10.20
CA THR A 384 0.46 15.31 -9.08
C THR A 384 -0.64 16.35 -8.91
N TYR A 385 -0.38 17.64 -9.08
CA TYR A 385 -1.43 18.66 -8.97
C TYR A 385 -2.32 18.76 -10.21
N ASN A 386 -1.92 18.11 -11.32
CA ASN A 386 -2.77 17.94 -12.49
C ASN A 386 -3.49 16.60 -12.49
N ASP A 387 -3.38 15.79 -11.43
CA ASP A 387 -4.00 14.46 -11.29
C ASP A 387 -3.72 13.53 -12.47
N ARG A 388 -2.51 13.59 -13.03
CA ARG A 388 -2.18 12.82 -14.23
C ARG A 388 -0.77 12.21 -14.19
N ILE A 389 -0.54 11.27 -15.09
CA ILE A 389 0.77 10.76 -15.46
C ILE A 389 1.13 11.23 -16.85
N LEU A 390 2.37 11.70 -17.02
CA LEU A 390 2.96 11.96 -18.31
C LEU A 390 3.96 10.85 -18.65
N ILE A 391 3.84 10.29 -19.86
CA ILE A 391 4.67 9.19 -20.34
C ILE A 391 5.33 9.58 -21.65
N TRP A 392 6.64 9.40 -21.74
CA TRP A 392 7.42 9.43 -22.97
C TRP A 392 7.79 7.99 -23.33
N ASN A 393 7.40 7.55 -24.52
CA ASN A 393 7.65 6.19 -25.02
C ASN A 393 9.10 5.99 -25.50
N GLU A 394 9.76 7.10 -25.83
CA GLU A 394 11.19 7.20 -26.12
C GLU A 394 11.86 8.16 -25.13
N PHE A 395 13.16 8.00 -24.94
CA PHE A 395 13.88 8.78 -23.93
C PHE A 395 14.02 10.22 -24.45
N PRO A 396 13.61 11.24 -23.68
CA PRO A 396 13.62 12.62 -24.17
C PRO A 396 14.99 13.06 -24.65
N SER A 397 15.00 13.85 -25.72
CA SER A 397 16.20 14.34 -26.40
C SER A 397 16.35 15.86 -26.34
N ALA A 398 15.31 16.58 -25.90
CA ALA A 398 15.31 18.04 -25.79
C ALA A 398 14.51 18.53 -24.58
N ASN A 399 14.75 19.78 -24.19
CA ASN A 399 13.97 20.45 -23.15
C ASN A 399 12.51 20.60 -23.57
N GLY A 400 11.60 20.52 -22.59
CA GLY A 400 10.16 20.75 -22.82
C GLY A 400 9.51 19.76 -23.79
N GLU A 401 10.12 18.59 -24.02
CA GLU A 401 9.58 17.58 -24.91
C GLU A 401 8.19 17.12 -24.43
N LYS A 402 7.23 17.03 -25.35
CA LYS A 402 5.84 16.68 -25.03
C LYS A 402 5.71 15.19 -24.75
N ALA A 403 4.94 14.84 -23.73
CA ALA A 403 4.60 13.45 -23.44
C ALA A 403 3.79 12.80 -24.58
N ASP A 404 4.04 11.52 -24.82
CA ASP A 404 3.37 10.68 -25.81
C ASP A 404 2.05 10.14 -25.31
N ILE A 405 1.96 9.83 -24.00
CA ILE A 405 0.74 9.33 -23.34
C ILE A 405 0.44 10.16 -22.09
N VAL A 406 -0.85 10.45 -21.86
CA VAL A 406 -1.39 11.03 -20.64
C VAL A 406 -2.37 10.05 -20.02
N LEU A 407 -2.18 9.72 -18.74
CA LEU A 407 -3.18 8.98 -17.95
C LEU A 407 -3.75 9.91 -16.90
N GLN A 408 -5.04 10.21 -16.98
CA GLN A 408 -5.75 11.09 -16.05
C GLN A 408 -7.11 10.50 -15.68
N GLY A 409 -7.78 9.91 -16.67
CA GLY A 409 -9.09 9.28 -16.55
C GLY A 409 -10.20 10.04 -17.25
N VAL A 410 -11.42 9.54 -17.11
CA VAL A 410 -12.54 9.88 -18.01
C VAL A 410 -13.17 11.24 -17.70
N GLU A 411 -13.04 11.74 -16.47
CA GLU A 411 -13.64 13.01 -16.06
C GLU A 411 -12.77 13.82 -15.09
N ARG A 412 -12.00 14.78 -15.63
CA ARG A 412 -11.73 16.02 -14.89
C ARG A 412 -11.45 17.20 -15.81
N ARG A 413 -12.49 17.96 -16.12
CA ARG A 413 -12.37 19.32 -16.66
C ARG A 413 -13.50 20.21 -16.15
N VAL A 414 -13.45 20.65 -14.89
CA VAL A 414 -14.25 21.82 -14.50
C VAL A 414 -13.60 22.54 -13.32
N ASN A 415 -12.88 23.62 -13.64
CA ASN A 415 -12.55 24.77 -12.78
C ASN A 415 -11.18 24.78 -12.08
N ASP A 416 -10.54 25.94 -12.20
CA ASP A 416 -9.25 26.40 -11.66
C ASP A 416 -9.21 26.58 -10.13
N THR A 417 -10.27 26.18 -9.44
CA THR A 417 -10.39 26.24 -7.96
C THR A 417 -10.41 24.86 -7.30
N TRP A 418 -10.12 23.79 -8.05
CA TRP A 418 -10.12 22.43 -7.53
C TRP A 418 -9.08 22.25 -6.40
N ASP A 419 -9.55 21.94 -5.20
CA ASP A 419 -8.72 21.52 -4.07
C ASP A 419 -8.74 19.99 -4.00
N PRO A 420 -7.65 19.30 -4.39
CA PRO A 420 -7.61 17.84 -4.41
C PRO A 420 -7.85 17.23 -3.03
N ILE A 421 -7.55 17.94 -1.94
CA ILE A 421 -7.69 17.40 -0.58
C ILE A 421 -9.14 17.54 -0.08
N ASN A 422 -9.82 18.64 -0.44
CA ASN A 422 -11.13 18.98 0.13
C ASN A 422 -12.32 18.67 -0.78
N ASP A 423 -12.09 18.43 -2.07
CA ASP A 423 -13.16 18.19 -3.06
C ASP A 423 -13.22 16.72 -3.49
N ARG A 424 -12.81 15.76 -2.64
CA ARG A 424 -12.69 14.33 -3.02
C ARG A 424 -14.04 13.74 -3.50
N ASP A 425 -14.21 13.67 -4.82
CA ASP A 425 -15.32 12.97 -5.46
C ASP A 425 -15.03 11.46 -5.50
N LEU A 426 -15.70 10.71 -4.62
CA LEU A 426 -15.56 9.26 -4.49
C LEU A 426 -16.19 8.49 -5.66
N SER A 427 -17.02 9.14 -6.50
CA SER A 427 -17.55 8.51 -7.73
C SER A 427 -16.46 8.26 -8.77
N LEU A 428 -15.29 8.87 -8.60
CA LEU A 428 -14.14 8.72 -9.49
C LEU A 428 -13.20 7.59 -9.05
N GLU A 429 -13.51 6.80 -8.01
CA GLU A 429 -12.68 5.67 -7.62
C GLU A 429 -12.77 4.51 -8.62
N GLY A 430 -11.63 3.90 -8.95
CA GLY A 430 -11.60 2.73 -9.83
C GLY A 430 -10.46 2.75 -10.85
N LYS A 431 -10.45 1.73 -11.72
CA LYS A 431 -9.35 1.44 -12.65
C LYS A 431 -9.11 2.50 -13.71
N SER A 432 -10.09 3.35 -13.98
CA SER A 432 -10.08 4.29 -15.11
C SER A 432 -9.70 5.71 -14.74
N ASN A 433 -9.53 6.03 -13.45
CA ASN A 433 -9.30 7.40 -12.99
C ASN A 433 -8.04 7.46 -12.13
N LEU A 434 -7.41 8.62 -12.08
CA LEU A 434 -6.24 8.86 -11.25
C LEU A 434 -6.50 10.07 -10.34
N LEU A 435 -6.32 9.90 -9.03
CA LEU A 435 -6.50 10.99 -8.07
C LEU A 435 -5.21 11.17 -7.27
N TRP A 436 -4.58 12.33 -7.48
CA TRP A 436 -3.39 12.79 -6.78
C TRP A 436 -2.28 11.75 -6.79
N PRO A 437 -1.71 11.41 -7.97
CA PRO A 437 -0.70 10.38 -8.07
C PRO A 437 0.63 10.81 -7.47
N TRP A 438 1.28 9.96 -6.67
CA TRP A 438 2.57 10.27 -6.06
C TRP A 438 3.68 9.34 -6.52
N GLY A 439 3.58 8.06 -6.15
CA GLY A 439 4.53 7.01 -6.51
C GLY A 439 4.25 6.44 -7.89
N VAL A 440 5.33 6.16 -8.62
CA VAL A 440 5.28 5.45 -9.90
C VAL A 440 6.45 4.48 -10.01
N TRP A 441 6.19 3.31 -10.57
CA TRP A 441 7.18 2.29 -10.88
C TRP A 441 6.91 1.68 -12.26
N THR A 442 7.98 1.37 -13.00
CA THR A 442 7.90 0.62 -14.25
C THR A 442 9.15 -0.22 -14.47
N ASP A 443 9.00 -1.35 -15.17
CA ASP A 443 10.09 -2.15 -15.75
C ASP A 443 10.13 -2.04 -17.28
N GLY A 444 9.38 -1.10 -17.87
CA GLY A 444 9.24 -0.92 -19.32
C GLY A 444 8.16 -1.79 -19.96
N THR A 445 7.69 -2.83 -19.26
CA THR A 445 6.63 -3.74 -19.72
C THR A 445 5.36 -3.63 -18.89
N ARG A 446 5.49 -3.23 -17.62
CA ARG A 446 4.42 -3.02 -16.63
C ARG A 446 4.54 -1.63 -16.05
N LEU A 447 3.43 -1.15 -15.49
CA LEU A 447 3.36 0.15 -14.83
C LEU A 447 2.52 0.01 -13.56
N ALA A 448 2.99 0.57 -12.46
CA ALA A 448 2.24 0.66 -11.21
C ALA A 448 2.32 2.07 -10.65
N ILE A 449 1.17 2.63 -10.27
CA ILE A 449 1.03 4.01 -9.84
C ILE A 449 0.18 4.04 -8.56
N THR A 450 0.64 4.75 -7.54
CA THR A 450 -0.21 5.01 -6.37
C THR A 450 -1.23 6.09 -6.72
N SER A 451 -2.51 5.79 -6.63
CA SER A 451 -3.59 6.78 -6.69
C SER A 451 -3.90 7.19 -5.26
N THR A 452 -3.12 8.16 -4.75
CA THR A 452 -3.00 8.43 -3.31
C THR A 452 -4.33 8.83 -2.70
N LEU A 453 -5.15 9.60 -3.42
CA LEU A 453 -6.47 9.98 -2.95
C LEU A 453 -7.53 8.91 -3.19
N GLN A 454 -7.28 7.86 -3.97
CA GLN A 454 -8.18 6.72 -4.01
C GLN A 454 -7.87 5.71 -2.90
N SER A 455 -6.80 5.94 -2.12
CA SER A 455 -6.34 4.96 -1.14
C SER A 455 -6.00 3.61 -1.80
N GLY A 456 -5.36 3.66 -2.98
CA GLY A 456 -4.98 2.43 -3.68
C GLY A 456 -3.90 2.60 -4.73
N VAL A 457 -3.63 1.50 -5.42
CA VAL A 457 -2.58 1.36 -6.44
C VAL A 457 -3.21 0.84 -7.73
N LEU A 458 -2.96 1.55 -8.83
CA LEU A 458 -3.36 1.16 -10.17
C LEU A 458 -2.21 0.44 -10.85
N ILE A 459 -2.46 -0.75 -11.41
CA ILE A 459 -1.45 -1.58 -12.05
C ILE A 459 -1.89 -1.95 -13.46
N TRP A 460 -1.00 -1.69 -14.42
CA TRP A 460 -1.06 -2.16 -15.79
C TRP A 460 -0.08 -3.32 -15.94
N ASN A 461 -0.63 -4.50 -16.23
CA ASN A 461 0.12 -5.72 -16.57
C ASN A 461 0.81 -5.59 -17.93
N THR A 462 0.33 -4.69 -18.78
CA THR A 462 1.00 -4.30 -20.03
C THR A 462 1.10 -2.79 -20.13
N PHE A 463 2.27 -2.28 -20.50
CA PHE A 463 2.56 -0.86 -20.55
C PHE A 463 1.51 -0.12 -21.42
N PRO A 464 0.97 1.03 -20.97
CA PRO A 464 -0.06 1.77 -21.69
C PRO A 464 0.35 2.12 -23.12
N THR A 465 -0.61 2.07 -24.05
CA THR A 465 -0.38 2.33 -25.48
C THR A 465 -1.16 3.52 -26.03
N ARG A 466 -2.04 4.11 -25.22
CA ARG A 466 -2.86 5.28 -25.57
C ARG A 466 -3.20 6.07 -24.31
N ASP A 467 -3.61 7.32 -24.52
CA ASP A 467 -4.16 8.17 -23.46
C ASP A 467 -5.32 7.47 -22.74
N ASP A 468 -5.38 7.67 -21.42
CA ASP A 468 -6.45 7.21 -20.53
C ASP A 468 -6.79 5.71 -20.64
N GLN A 469 -5.81 4.88 -20.98
CA GLN A 469 -5.97 3.42 -20.91
C GLN A 469 -6.23 3.00 -19.46
N PRO A 470 -7.36 2.34 -19.15
CA PRO A 470 -7.64 1.87 -17.78
C PRO A 470 -6.59 0.89 -17.28
N ALA A 471 -6.38 0.88 -15.97
CA ALA A 471 -5.54 -0.12 -15.30
C ALA A 471 -6.17 -1.51 -15.36
N ASP A 472 -5.34 -2.54 -15.31
CA ASP A 472 -5.80 -3.93 -15.25
C ASP A 472 -6.26 -4.29 -13.82
N ILE A 473 -5.55 -3.76 -12.82
CA ILE A 473 -5.77 -4.05 -11.40
C ILE A 473 -5.87 -2.72 -10.62
N TYR A 474 -6.80 -2.69 -9.67
CA TYR A 474 -6.88 -1.67 -8.63
C TYR A 474 -6.73 -2.35 -7.27
N LEU A 475 -5.62 -2.09 -6.59
CA LEU A 475 -5.24 -2.69 -5.32
C LEU A 475 -5.51 -1.71 -4.18
N THR A 476 -6.36 -2.10 -3.22
CA THR A 476 -6.82 -1.24 -2.10
C THR A 476 -6.28 -1.66 -0.74
N GLY A 477 -5.58 -2.79 -0.66
CA GLY A 477 -5.15 -3.37 0.62
C GLY A 477 -6.33 -3.65 1.57
N ASN A 478 -7.48 -4.08 1.04
CA ASN A 478 -8.71 -4.30 1.80
C ASN A 478 -9.21 -3.06 2.58
N GLY A 479 -8.84 -1.85 2.14
CA GLY A 479 -9.22 -0.60 2.81
C GLY A 479 -8.22 -0.09 3.85
N ASP A 480 -7.17 -0.86 4.14
CA ASP A 480 -6.09 -0.48 5.06
C ASP A 480 -5.16 0.58 4.47
N MET A 481 -5.13 0.70 3.14
CA MET A 481 -4.44 1.81 2.50
C MET A 481 -5.15 3.12 2.83
N GLY A 482 -4.39 4.11 3.26
CA GLY A 482 -4.84 5.47 3.49
C GLY A 482 -4.35 6.39 2.39
N THR A 483 -3.06 6.74 2.41
CA THR A 483 -2.43 7.59 1.39
C THR A 483 -1.14 6.93 0.91
N PRO A 484 -1.22 5.93 0.01
CA PRO A 484 -0.05 5.32 -0.59
C PRO A 484 0.69 6.38 -1.42
N ARG A 485 1.98 6.61 -1.13
CA ARG A 485 2.78 7.68 -1.72
C ARG A 485 4.09 7.22 -2.35
N HIS A 486 4.52 6.01 -2.05
CA HIS A 486 5.73 5.41 -2.63
C HIS A 486 5.40 4.02 -3.14
N ILE A 487 6.02 3.63 -4.25
CA ILE A 487 5.89 2.31 -4.84
C ILE A 487 7.24 1.92 -5.45
N THR A 488 7.65 0.66 -5.25
CA THR A 488 8.84 0.09 -5.88
C THR A 488 8.67 -1.42 -6.04
N SER A 489 9.35 -2.00 -7.02
CA SER A 489 9.33 -3.45 -7.25
C SER A 489 10.65 -3.93 -7.83
N ASP A 490 11.01 -5.17 -7.47
CA ASP A 490 12.10 -5.93 -8.08
C ASP A 490 11.60 -6.84 -9.25
N GLY A 491 10.34 -6.66 -9.66
CA GLY A 491 9.65 -7.46 -10.67
C GLY A 491 9.00 -8.74 -10.14
N LYS A 492 9.31 -9.17 -8.91
CA LYS A 492 8.71 -10.32 -8.21
C LYS A 492 7.83 -9.88 -7.04
N SER A 493 8.26 -8.85 -6.32
CA SER A 493 7.62 -8.29 -5.13
C SER A 493 7.33 -6.82 -5.35
N LEU A 494 6.19 -6.33 -4.88
CA LEU A 494 5.81 -4.92 -4.92
C LEU A 494 5.77 -4.39 -3.48
N ILE A 495 6.47 -3.29 -3.22
CA ILE A 495 6.43 -2.59 -1.93
C ILE A 495 5.70 -1.27 -2.15
N VAL A 496 4.71 -1.02 -1.30
CA VAL A 496 3.95 0.23 -1.28
C VAL A 496 4.17 0.92 0.06
N GLY A 497 4.74 2.12 0.02
CA GLY A 497 4.89 2.97 1.19
C GLY A 497 3.63 3.82 1.38
N ASP A 498 2.92 3.58 2.46
CA ASP A 498 1.73 4.35 2.85
C ASP A 498 2.04 5.30 4.01
N HIS A 499 1.71 6.57 3.80
CA HIS A 499 2.00 7.64 4.75
C HIS A 499 0.92 7.79 5.83
N ASN A 500 -0.30 7.31 5.58
CA ASN A 500 -1.43 7.42 6.51
C ASN A 500 -2.24 6.11 6.52
N ALA A 501 -1.55 4.97 6.52
CA ALA A 501 -2.19 3.65 6.58
C ALA A 501 -3.18 3.58 7.76
N LYS A 502 -4.32 2.94 7.51
CA LYS A 502 -5.26 2.57 8.57
C LYS A 502 -4.78 1.24 9.11
N ILE A 503 -4.22 1.27 10.31
CA ILE A 503 -3.80 0.07 11.03
C ILE A 503 -4.78 -0.04 12.19
N GLU A 504 -5.63 -1.07 12.17
CA GLU A 504 -6.49 -1.43 13.31
C GLU A 504 -5.67 -2.04 14.45
#